data_AF-A0A495UE51-F1
#
_entry.id   AF-A0A495UE51-F1
#
_cell.length_a   1.000
_cell.length_b   1.000
_cell.length_c   1.000
_cell.angle_alpha   90.00
_cell.angle_beta   90.00
_cell.angle_gamma   90.00
#
_symmetry.space_group_name_H-M   'P 1'
#
loop_
_entity.id
_entity.type
_entity.pdbx_description
1 polymer ?
#
loop_
_entity_poly.entity_id
_entity_poly.type
_entity_poly.pdbx_seq_one_letter_code
_entity_poly.pdbx_strand_id
1 'polypeptide(L)'
;MRLLAWWFRIVGLVYVALGVTFIPVLNTGRVDVLVPGFDAARGGPAWNGFVDVTFMFGLEEIVLGAFLVFASFRPRWWEPLVWLLVALSVVRGVGHDVYMIASGYSPGSYVAFAAFHLVLITTGVLFLRRWQRRARRAPATPAASARPTAAAGW
;
A
#
# COMPACT_ATOMS: atom_id res chain seq x y z
N MET A 1 5.44 -17.91 -2.98
CA MET A 1 5.82 -16.79 -3.88
C MET A 1 4.56 -16.02 -4.28
N ARG A 2 3.59 -16.69 -4.91
CA ARG A 2 2.42 -16.08 -5.53
C ARG A 2 1.61 -15.12 -4.65
N LEU A 3 1.26 -15.47 -3.40
CA LEU A 3 0.35 -14.64 -2.61
C LEU A 3 0.90 -13.25 -2.24
N LEU A 4 2.14 -13.17 -1.75
CA LEU A 4 2.75 -11.87 -1.40
C LEU A 4 3.02 -11.00 -2.63
N ALA A 5 3.46 -11.62 -3.74
CA ALA A 5 3.59 -10.92 -5.02
C ALA A 5 2.24 -10.40 -5.53
N TRP A 6 1.18 -11.20 -5.47
CA TRP A 6 -0.17 -10.79 -5.86
C TRP A 6 -0.71 -9.68 -4.97
N TRP A 7 -0.46 -9.75 -3.67
CA TRP A 7 -0.81 -8.69 -2.74
C TRP A 7 -0.14 -7.37 -3.11
N PHE A 8 1.18 -7.38 -3.36
CA PHE A 8 1.89 -6.19 -3.85
C PHE A 8 1.29 -5.63 -5.15
N ARG A 9 0.90 -6.48 -6.10
CA ARG A 9 0.27 -6.03 -7.36
C ARG A 9 -1.08 -5.40 -7.14
N ILE A 10 -1.98 -6.11 -6.46
CA ILE A 10 -3.36 -5.66 -6.26
C ILE A 10 -3.36 -4.37 -5.45
N VAL A 11 -2.64 -4.36 -4.33
CA VAL A 11 -2.54 -3.16 -3.48
C VAL A 11 -1.86 -2.02 -4.25
N GLY A 12 -0.78 -2.31 -4.98
CA GLY A 12 -0.12 -1.30 -5.80
C GLY A 12 -1.04 -0.67 -6.85
N LEU A 13 -1.82 -1.49 -7.56
CA LEU A 13 -2.81 -1.00 -8.54
C LEU A 13 -3.92 -0.19 -7.87
N VAL A 14 -4.39 -0.58 -6.68
CA VAL A 14 -5.38 0.18 -5.92
C VAL A 14 -4.83 1.54 -5.51
N TYR A 15 -3.59 1.61 -5.02
CA TYR A 15 -2.93 2.86 -4.65
C TYR A 15 -2.74 3.79 -5.86
N VAL A 16 -2.31 3.24 -7.01
CA VAL A 16 -2.23 4.02 -8.26
C VAL A 16 -3.60 4.55 -8.67
N ALA A 17 -4.62 3.68 -8.68
CA ALA A 17 -5.98 4.09 -9.04
C ALA A 17 -6.51 5.17 -8.10
N LEU A 18 -6.32 5.02 -6.79
CA LEU A 18 -6.70 5.99 -5.78
C LEU A 18 -6.00 7.34 -6.01
N GLY A 19 -4.69 7.33 -6.22
CA GLY A 19 -3.93 8.55 -6.47
C GLY A 19 -4.32 9.26 -7.77
N VAL A 20 -4.63 8.51 -8.83
CA VAL A 20 -5.20 9.08 -10.08
C VAL A 20 -6.50 9.83 -9.81
N THR A 21 -7.35 9.35 -8.90
CA THR A 21 -8.61 10.03 -8.58
C THR A 21 -8.43 11.43 -7.98
N PHE A 22 -7.22 11.75 -7.46
CA PHE A 22 -6.88 13.05 -6.90
C PHE A 22 -6.21 14.02 -7.89
N ILE A 23 -6.02 13.62 -9.16
CA ILE A 23 -5.60 14.55 -10.21
C ILE A 23 -6.64 15.67 -10.32
N PRO A 24 -6.26 16.96 -10.41
CA PRO A 24 -7.19 18.09 -10.28
C PRO A 24 -8.42 18.02 -11.21
N VAL A 25 -8.23 17.57 -12.45
CA VAL A 25 -9.32 17.43 -13.43
C VAL A 25 -10.40 16.43 -12.98
N LEU A 26 -10.04 15.41 -12.19
CA LEU A 26 -10.98 14.43 -11.64
C LEU A 26 -11.45 14.82 -10.23
N ASN A 27 -10.54 15.34 -9.41
CA ASN A 27 -10.78 15.62 -8.00
C ASN A 27 -11.76 16.77 -7.78
N THR A 28 -11.70 17.81 -8.61
CA THR A 28 -12.60 18.98 -8.53
C THR A 28 -14.09 18.59 -8.66
N GLY A 29 -14.41 17.50 -9.36
CA GLY A 29 -15.78 16.98 -9.45
C GLY A 29 -16.21 16.13 -8.24
N ARG A 30 -15.31 15.88 -7.29
CA ARG A 30 -15.51 14.94 -6.18
C ARG A 30 -15.41 15.60 -4.81
N VAL A 31 -15.03 16.88 -4.72
CA VAL A 31 -14.84 17.58 -3.44
C VAL A 31 -16.07 17.47 -2.55
N ASP A 32 -17.28 17.69 -3.07
CA ASP A 32 -18.52 17.61 -2.30
C ASP A 32 -18.85 16.18 -1.81
N VAL A 33 -18.30 15.16 -2.48
CA VAL A 33 -18.42 13.76 -2.06
C VAL A 33 -17.39 13.41 -0.99
N LEU A 34 -16.18 13.97 -1.11
CA LEU A 34 -15.08 13.75 -0.17
C LEU A 34 -15.31 14.50 1.15
N VAL A 35 -15.84 15.71 1.07
CA VAL A 35 -16.17 16.57 2.21
C VAL A 35 -17.59 17.12 2.01
N PRO A 36 -18.63 16.35 2.40
CA PRO A 36 -20.00 16.83 2.34
C PRO A 36 -20.17 18.14 3.12
N GLY A 37 -20.69 19.17 2.45
CA GLY A 37 -20.86 20.50 3.04
C GLY A 37 -19.61 21.39 3.02
N PHE A 38 -18.64 21.10 2.14
CA PHE A 38 -17.49 21.99 1.93
C PHE A 38 -17.96 23.38 1.50
N ASP A 39 -17.62 24.39 2.29
CA ASP A 39 -18.17 25.75 2.23
C ASP A 39 -17.28 26.74 1.46
N ALA A 40 -16.11 26.30 1.00
CA ALA A 40 -15.22 27.13 0.20
C ALA A 40 -15.78 27.37 -1.21
N ALA A 41 -15.75 28.63 -1.66
CA ALA A 41 -16.15 28.98 -3.01
C ALA A 41 -15.30 28.24 -4.06
N ARG A 42 -15.96 27.59 -5.02
CA ARG A 42 -15.29 26.85 -6.10
C ARG A 42 -14.36 27.77 -6.89
N GLY A 43 -13.11 27.34 -7.05
CA GLY A 43 -12.05 28.14 -7.69
C GLY A 43 -11.42 29.21 -6.79
N GLY A 44 -11.93 29.42 -5.58
CA GLY A 44 -11.31 30.28 -4.58
C GLY A 44 -10.07 29.64 -3.92
N PRO A 45 -9.24 30.42 -3.20
CA PRO A 45 -7.98 29.94 -2.63
C PRO A 45 -8.13 28.73 -1.69
N ALA A 46 -9.17 28.69 -0.85
CA ALA A 46 -9.41 27.55 0.04
C ALA A 46 -9.80 26.28 -0.72
N TRP A 47 -10.61 26.40 -1.76
CA TRP A 47 -10.96 25.30 -2.64
C TRP A 47 -9.74 24.76 -3.38
N ASN A 48 -8.97 25.66 -4.02
CA ASN A 48 -7.78 25.26 -4.77
C ASN A 48 -6.72 24.67 -3.83
N GLY A 49 -6.54 25.25 -2.64
CA GLY A 49 -5.63 24.70 -1.63
C GLY A 49 -6.01 23.28 -1.20
N PHE A 50 -7.31 22.99 -1.02
CA PHE A 50 -7.75 21.63 -0.75
C PHE A 50 -7.47 20.67 -1.92
N VAL A 51 -7.75 21.09 -3.15
CA VAL A 51 -7.47 20.32 -4.37
C VAL A 51 -5.97 20.07 -4.54
N ASP A 52 -5.12 21.05 -4.25
CA ASP A 52 -3.66 20.95 -4.38
C ASP A 52 -3.05 20.03 -3.32
N VAL A 53 -3.49 20.14 -2.06
CA VAL A 53 -3.04 19.24 -0.98
C VAL A 53 -3.46 17.80 -1.26
N THR A 54 -4.68 17.59 -1.73
CA THR A 54 -5.15 16.25 -2.08
C THR A 54 -4.48 15.72 -3.35
N PHE A 55 -4.12 16.59 -4.30
CA PHE A 55 -3.30 16.20 -5.44
C PHE A 55 -1.89 15.75 -5.02
N MET A 56 -1.23 16.50 -4.13
CA MET A 56 0.05 16.09 -3.56
C MET A 56 -0.05 14.71 -2.91
N PHE A 57 -1.10 14.47 -2.12
CA PHE A 57 -1.39 13.14 -1.58
C PHE A 57 -1.54 12.10 -2.69
N GLY A 58 -2.31 12.40 -3.75
CA GLY A 58 -2.46 11.49 -4.89
C GLY A 58 -1.15 11.12 -5.58
N LEU A 59 -0.19 12.05 -5.68
CA LEU A 59 1.14 11.76 -6.23
C LEU A 59 1.93 10.78 -5.37
N GLU A 60 1.88 10.93 -4.04
CA GLU A 60 2.51 9.99 -3.10
C GLU A 60 1.91 8.58 -3.25
N GLU A 61 0.58 8.49 -3.39
CA GLU A 61 -0.13 7.23 -3.57
C GLU A 61 0.22 6.56 -4.91
N ILE A 62 0.36 7.33 -6.00
CA ILE A 62 0.82 6.81 -7.30
C ILE A 62 2.24 6.26 -7.20
N VAL A 63 3.16 7.00 -6.57
CA VAL A 63 4.56 6.58 -6.43
C VAL A 63 4.64 5.31 -5.59
N LEU A 64 3.97 5.28 -4.43
CA LEU A 64 3.92 4.11 -3.56
C LEU A 64 3.31 2.90 -4.27
N GLY A 65 2.20 3.11 -4.98
CA GLY A 65 1.52 2.07 -5.75
C GLY A 65 2.39 1.49 -6.86
N ALA A 66 3.04 2.34 -7.65
CA ALA A 66 3.99 1.94 -8.69
C ALA A 66 5.16 1.14 -8.09
N PHE A 67 5.67 1.57 -6.93
CA PHE A 67 6.75 0.87 -6.24
C PHE A 67 6.33 -0.50 -5.71
N LEU A 68 5.09 -0.65 -5.21
CA LEU A 68 4.53 -1.95 -4.83
C LEU A 68 4.41 -2.89 -6.05
N VAL A 69 3.92 -2.38 -7.18
CA VAL A 69 3.86 -3.17 -8.43
C VAL A 69 5.27 -3.62 -8.85
N PHE A 70 6.27 -2.74 -8.78
CA PHE A 70 7.66 -3.09 -9.03
C PHE A 70 8.20 -4.14 -8.03
N ALA A 71 7.96 -3.95 -6.74
CA ALA A 71 8.37 -4.89 -5.69
C ALA A 71 7.79 -6.29 -5.88
N SER A 72 6.63 -6.40 -6.54
CA SER A 72 5.97 -7.68 -6.83
C SER A 72 6.80 -8.64 -7.70
N PHE A 73 7.76 -8.14 -8.48
CA PHE A 73 8.63 -8.98 -9.31
C PHE A 73 9.67 -9.74 -8.47
N ARG A 74 10.06 -9.20 -7.31
CA ARG A 74 11.04 -9.83 -6.41
C ARG A 74 10.65 -9.64 -4.93
N PRO A 75 9.49 -10.17 -4.49
CA PRO A 75 8.89 -9.84 -3.20
C PRO A 75 9.79 -10.17 -1.99
N ARG A 76 10.74 -11.09 -2.14
CA ARG A 76 11.67 -11.49 -1.07
C ARG A 76 12.56 -10.37 -0.54
N TRP A 77 12.89 -9.39 -1.38
CA TRP A 77 13.75 -8.27 -1.00
C TRP A 77 12.98 -7.11 -0.41
N TRP A 78 11.64 -7.15 -0.53
CA TRP A 78 10.75 -6.04 -0.22
C TRP A 78 9.84 -6.35 0.97
N GLU A 79 10.19 -7.32 1.82
CA GLU A 79 9.46 -7.58 3.06
C GLU A 79 9.29 -6.33 3.95
N PRO A 80 10.30 -5.43 4.09
CA PRO A 80 10.14 -4.17 4.83
C PRO A 80 9.02 -3.27 4.26
N LEU A 81 8.71 -3.36 2.97
CA LEU A 81 7.67 -2.55 2.33
C LEU A 81 6.27 -2.91 2.87
N VAL A 82 6.04 -4.16 3.28
CA VAL A 82 4.80 -4.55 3.96
C VAL A 82 4.67 -3.82 5.30
N TRP A 83 5.75 -3.74 6.07
CA TRP A 83 5.73 -3.06 7.37
C TRP A 83 5.61 -1.55 7.23
N LEU A 84 6.25 -0.96 6.21
CA LEU A 84 6.01 0.44 5.87
C LEU A 84 4.52 0.68 5.57
N LEU A 85 3.89 -0.17 4.76
CA LEU A 85 2.48 -0.02 4.42
C LEU A 85 1.56 -0.24 5.62
N VAL A 86 1.92 -1.15 6.53
CA VAL A 86 1.23 -1.34 7.82
C VAL A 86 1.33 -0.08 8.66
N ALA A 87 2.53 0.50 8.81
CA ALA A 87 2.72 1.71 9.59
C ALA A 87 1.93 2.90 9.00
N LEU A 88 1.98 3.09 7.67
CA LEU A 88 1.19 4.08 6.97
C LEU A 88 -0.32 3.86 7.17
N SER A 89 -0.78 2.61 7.05
CA SER A 89 -2.20 2.27 7.24
C SER A 89 -2.67 2.48 8.68
N VAL A 90 -1.81 2.28 9.68
CA VAL A 90 -2.16 2.53 11.09
C VAL A 90 -2.20 4.03 11.38
N VAL A 91 -1.16 4.77 11.00
CA VAL A 91 -1.02 6.19 11.36
C VAL A 91 -1.84 7.08 10.44
N ARG A 92 -1.52 7.05 9.14
CA ARG A 92 -2.15 7.89 8.12
C ARG A 92 -3.51 7.36 7.66
N GLY A 93 -3.74 6.05 7.76
CA GLY A 93 -5.03 5.46 7.45
C GLY A 93 -5.99 5.58 8.64
N VAL A 94 -6.03 4.54 9.47
CA VAL A 94 -6.97 4.42 10.59
C VAL A 94 -6.87 5.60 11.57
N GLY A 95 -5.66 6.02 11.95
CA GLY A 95 -5.45 7.12 12.89
C GLY A 95 -6.02 8.45 12.37
N HIS A 96 -5.77 8.76 11.10
CA HIS A 96 -6.33 9.94 10.45
C HIS A 96 -7.85 9.84 10.30
N ASP A 97 -8.39 8.69 9.90
CA ASP A 97 -9.83 8.48 9.76
C ASP A 97 -10.56 8.72 11.09
N VAL A 98 -10.02 8.17 12.19
CA VAL A 98 -10.54 8.40 13.55
C VAL A 98 -10.44 9.88 13.93
N TYR A 99 -9.32 10.54 13.63
CA TYR A 99 -9.15 11.97 13.87
C TYR A 99 -10.18 12.82 13.12
N MET A 100 -10.45 12.53 11.85
CA MET A 100 -11.41 13.28 11.05
C MET A 100 -12.84 13.11 11.57
N ILE A 101 -13.21 11.89 11.96
CA ILE A 101 -14.50 11.63 12.63
C ILE A 101 -14.60 12.43 13.94
N ALA A 102 -13.55 12.37 14.77
CA ALA A 102 -13.50 13.11 16.04
C ALA A 102 -13.53 14.64 15.85
N SER A 103 -13.05 15.13 14.70
CA SER A 103 -13.06 16.55 14.33
C SER A 103 -14.40 17.02 13.75
N GLY A 104 -15.43 16.16 13.72
CA GLY A 104 -16.78 16.52 13.31
C GLY A 104 -17.09 16.29 11.82
N TYR A 105 -16.19 15.65 11.07
CA TYR A 105 -16.49 15.29 9.68
C TYR A 105 -17.45 14.09 9.60
N SER A 106 -18.24 14.03 8.52
CA SER A 106 -19.22 12.95 8.31
C SER A 106 -18.53 11.57 8.31
N PRO A 107 -18.99 10.61 9.13
CA PRO A 107 -18.25 9.36 9.34
C PRO A 107 -18.29 8.39 8.16
N GLY A 108 -19.17 8.59 7.19
CA GLY A 108 -19.45 7.60 6.14
C GLY A 108 -18.20 7.16 5.37
N SER A 109 -17.46 8.10 4.78
CA SER A 109 -16.25 7.81 4.01
C SER A 109 -15.11 7.32 4.92
N TYR A 110 -14.89 7.95 6.07
CA TYR A 110 -13.80 7.60 6.99
C TYR A 110 -13.95 6.19 7.59
N VAL A 111 -15.17 5.74 7.91
CA VAL A 111 -15.39 4.35 8.37
C VAL A 111 -15.06 3.35 7.25
N ALA A 112 -15.44 3.64 6.01
CA ALA A 112 -15.13 2.78 4.87
C ALA A 112 -13.62 2.71 4.60
N PHE A 113 -12.91 3.85 4.67
CA PHE A 113 -11.46 3.90 4.51
C PHE A 113 -10.73 3.23 5.69
N ALA A 114 -11.19 3.39 6.93
CA ALA A 114 -10.60 2.71 8.08
C ALA A 114 -10.71 1.19 7.91
N ALA A 115 -11.88 0.69 7.46
CA ALA A 115 -12.07 -0.73 7.15
C ALA A 115 -11.12 -1.20 6.03
N PHE A 116 -10.94 -0.40 4.97
CA PHE A 116 -9.98 -0.67 3.91
C PHE A 116 -8.54 -0.80 4.45
N HIS A 117 -8.11 0.11 5.33
CA HIS A 117 -6.78 0.04 5.95
C HIS A 117 -6.62 -1.19 6.85
N LEU A 118 -7.65 -1.56 7.63
CA LEU A 118 -7.62 -2.80 8.42
C LEU A 118 -7.49 -4.04 7.54
N VAL A 119 -8.14 -4.06 6.37
CA VAL A 119 -7.97 -5.15 5.40
C VAL A 119 -6.55 -5.18 4.84
N LEU A 120 -5.95 -4.03 4.51
CA LEU A 120 -4.55 -3.96 4.06
C LEU A 120 -3.58 -4.49 5.13
N ILE A 121 -3.73 -4.03 6.38
CA ILE A 121 -2.89 -4.44 7.51
C ILE A 121 -3.00 -5.95 7.71
N THR A 122 -4.22 -6.46 7.85
CA THR A 122 -4.47 -7.88 8.15
C THR A 122 -3.96 -8.77 7.02
N THR A 123 -4.30 -8.48 5.77
CA THR A 123 -3.87 -9.29 4.62
C THR A 123 -2.36 -9.23 4.40
N GLY A 124 -1.74 -8.05 4.53
CA GLY A 124 -0.29 -7.86 4.39
C GLY A 124 0.49 -8.69 5.43
N VAL A 125 0.12 -8.57 6.71
CA VAL A 125 0.75 -9.34 7.80
C VAL A 125 0.54 -10.84 7.61
N LEU A 126 -0.67 -11.28 7.27
CA LEU A 126 -0.98 -12.69 7.06
C LEU A 126 -0.16 -13.30 5.92
N PHE A 127 -0.06 -12.61 4.78
CA PHE A 127 0.66 -13.10 3.61
C PHE A 127 2.18 -13.05 3.81
N LEU A 128 2.71 -12.03 4.49
CA LEU A 128 4.11 -11.98 4.89
C LEU A 128 4.46 -13.14 5.83
N ARG A 129 3.67 -13.38 6.88
CA ARG A 129 3.90 -14.50 7.82
C ARG A 129 3.81 -15.86 7.13
N ARG A 130 2.91 -16.05 6.17
CA ARG A 130 2.82 -17.28 5.36
C ARG A 130 4.05 -17.43 4.46
N TRP A 131 4.53 -16.35 3.88
CA TRP A 131 5.72 -16.33 3.03
C TRP A 131 6.98 -16.73 3.83
N GLN A 132 7.24 -16.05 4.95
CA GLN A 132 8.40 -16.32 5.79
C GLN A 132 8.43 -17.75 6.34
N ARG A 133 7.26 -18.32 6.70
CA ARG A 133 7.16 -19.72 7.12
C ARG A 133 7.51 -20.71 6.01
N ARG A 134 7.13 -20.41 4.76
CA ARG A 134 7.51 -21.25 3.61
C ARG A 134 9.00 -21.16 3.31
N ALA A 135 9.59 -19.96 3.39
CA ALA A 135 11.02 -19.77 3.18
C ALA A 135 11.87 -20.56 4.20
N ARG A 136 11.45 -20.59 5.47
CA ARG A 136 12.14 -21.37 6.52
C ARG A 136 11.99 -22.89 6.39
N ARG A 137 10.96 -23.37 5.69
CA ARG A 137 10.69 -24.81 5.50
C ARG A 137 11.30 -25.38 4.22
N ALA A 138 11.84 -24.54 3.33
CA ALA A 138 12.57 -25.03 2.18
C ALA A 138 13.80 -25.78 2.68
N PRO A 139 13.99 -27.08 2.35
CA PRO A 139 15.17 -27.81 2.74
C PRO A 139 16.41 -27.05 2.27
N ALA A 140 17.45 -26.99 3.11
CA ALA A 140 18.77 -26.63 2.61
C ALA A 140 19.06 -27.59 1.44
N THR A 141 19.30 -27.04 0.24
CA THR A 141 19.76 -27.83 -0.89
C THR A 141 20.89 -28.71 -0.37
N PRO A 142 20.80 -30.07 -0.49
CA PRO A 142 21.90 -30.91 -0.08
C PRO A 142 23.14 -30.38 -0.80
N ALA A 143 24.16 -29.97 -0.04
CA ALA A 143 25.42 -29.55 -0.62
C ALA A 143 25.82 -30.66 -1.58
N ALA A 144 25.95 -30.31 -2.87
CA ALA A 144 26.31 -31.27 -3.90
C ALA A 144 27.54 -32.02 -3.39
N SER A 145 27.34 -33.31 -3.09
CA SER A 145 28.37 -34.20 -2.58
C SER A 145 29.59 -34.04 -3.50
N ALA A 146 30.67 -33.51 -2.94
CA ALA A 146 31.94 -33.37 -3.62
C ALA A 146 32.26 -34.71 -4.30
N ARG A 147 32.33 -34.72 -5.64
CA ARG A 147 32.86 -35.88 -6.35
C ARG A 147 34.28 -36.11 -5.83
N PRO A 148 34.62 -37.30 -5.32
CA PRO A 148 36.01 -37.63 -5.04
C PRO A 148 36.74 -37.58 -6.39
N THR A 149 37.69 -36.66 -6.52
CA THR A 149 38.73 -36.77 -7.53
C THR A 149 39.50 -38.04 -7.22
N ALA A 150 39.16 -39.11 -7.95
CA ALA A 150 39.94 -40.33 -7.93
C ALA A 150 41.38 -39.99 -8.29
N ALA A 151 42.29 -40.30 -7.36
CA ALA A 151 43.72 -40.28 -7.60
C ALA A 151 44.02 -41.27 -8.73
N ALA A 152 44.39 -40.75 -9.90
CA ALA A 152 45.06 -41.53 -10.92
C ALA A 152 46.54 -41.62 -10.51
N GLY A 153 46.87 -42.66 -9.75
CA GLY A 153 48.21 -43.22 -9.76
C GLY A 153 48.23 -44.37 -10.77
N TRP A 154 49.14 -44.32 -11.73
CA TRP A 154 50.11 -45.33 -12.17
C TRP A 154 51.00 -44.67 -13.22
#